data_AF-A0A7S0PJE5-F1
#
_entry.id   AF-A0A7S0PJE5-F1
#
_cell.length_a   1.000
_cell.length_b   1.000
_cell.length_c   1.000
_cell.angle_alpha   90.00
_cell.angle_beta   90.00
_cell.angle_gamma   90.00
#
_symmetry.space_group_name_H-M   'P 1'
#
loop_
_entity.id
_entity.type
_entity.pdbx_description
1 polymer ?
#
loop_
_entity_poly.entity_id
_entity_poly.type
_entity_poly.pdbx_seq_one_letter_code
_entity_poly.pdbx_strand_id
1 'polypeptide(L)'
;YVADEVSLMAAVAWVVRTIDPDIVCGWEVQQSSWGLLLERAEVVGCPLLSALSRAPAAGEDARNKQAGAAGKFDKNTSSGLWLPGRHVLNLWRESRKEVKLGRFTQEDVARHVLGRSLPRFPPRLLSQWLRSGASDRRTALGWLAERARADLSILAALDLVGRSSEMAKIFGIDFFSVFTRGSQFRVEAVMLRVARPRGFLAPSPRPEDVSQQPSLEVQPLILEPQPRLHRDPVVVLDFQSLYPSVIIAHNLCYSTCLGRLCKPEEVPTVPSYAATATGVGLLH
;
A
#
# COMPACT_ATOMS: atom_id res chain seq x y z
N TYR A 1 21.25 16.85 25.02
CA TYR A 1 20.24 16.50 26.05
C TYR A 1 19.28 17.67 26.14
N VAL A 2 17.98 17.43 26.29
CA VAL A 2 16.97 18.47 26.47
C VAL A 2 16.43 18.43 27.90
N ALA A 3 15.93 19.55 28.41
CA ALA A 3 15.53 19.70 29.80
C ALA A 3 14.15 19.10 30.10
N ASP A 4 13.26 19.10 29.11
CA ASP A 4 11.84 18.73 29.27
C ASP A 4 11.28 18.10 27.99
N GLU A 5 10.06 17.54 28.08
CA GLU A 5 9.38 16.87 26.97
C GLU A 5 9.02 17.84 25.82
N VAL A 6 8.66 19.10 26.11
CA VAL A 6 8.32 20.09 25.07
C VAL A 6 9.55 20.42 24.25
N SER A 7 10.68 20.64 24.92
CA SER A 7 11.99 20.83 24.27
C SER A 7 12.38 19.61 23.42
N LEU A 8 12.01 18.39 23.84
CA LEU A 8 12.23 17.18 23.04
C LEU A 8 11.38 17.19 21.76
N MET A 9 10.08 17.50 21.86
CA MET A 9 9.21 17.58 20.69
C MET A 9 9.67 18.65 19.70
N ALA A 10 10.07 19.82 20.21
CA ALA A 10 10.64 20.89 19.41
C ALA A 10 11.94 20.48 18.72
N ALA A 11 12.82 19.75 19.42
CA ALA A 11 14.05 19.21 18.85
C ALA A 11 13.77 18.17 17.76
N VAL A 12 12.78 17.29 17.93
CA VAL A 12 12.37 16.33 16.89
C VAL A 12 11.85 17.08 15.66
N ALA A 13 10.97 18.06 15.84
CA ALA A 13 10.47 18.88 14.74
C ALA A 13 11.61 19.62 14.01
N TRP A 14 12.57 20.18 14.77
CA TRP A 14 13.74 20.82 14.21
C TRP A 14 14.57 19.85 13.36
N VAL A 15 14.91 18.66 13.88
CA VAL A 15 15.67 17.64 13.12
C VAL A 15 14.96 17.26 11.83
N VAL A 16 13.65 16.98 11.89
CA VAL A 16 12.87 16.57 10.70
C VAL A 16 12.81 17.70 9.68
N ARG A 17 12.65 18.96 10.11
CA ARG A 17 12.65 20.12 9.20
C ARG A 17 14.02 20.43 8.60
N THR A 18 15.09 20.22 9.37
CA THR A 18 16.47 20.46 8.90
C THR A 18 16.91 19.40 7.89
N ILE A 19 16.58 18.13 8.13
CA ILE A 19 16.89 17.05 7.19
C ILE A 19 15.92 17.07 5.99
N ASP A 20 14.68 17.50 6.22
CA ASP A 20 13.58 17.55 5.27
C ASP A 20 13.34 16.24 4.48
N PRO A 21 13.11 15.09 5.15
CA PRO A 21 12.92 13.82 4.46
C PRO A 21 11.59 13.77 3.69
N ASP A 22 11.62 13.26 2.46
CA ASP A 22 10.40 13.00 1.69
C ASP A 22 9.58 11.84 2.27
N ILE A 23 10.27 10.87 2.89
CA ILE A 23 9.68 9.68 3.47
C ILE A 23 10.11 9.58 4.93
N VAL A 24 9.14 9.49 5.83
CA VAL A 24 9.35 9.05 7.21
C VAL A 24 8.79 7.65 7.37
N CYS A 25 9.48 6.80 8.13
CA CYS A 25 9.06 5.43 8.35
C CYS A 25 9.22 5.02 9.81
N GLY A 26 8.66 3.86 10.14
CA GLY A 26 8.88 3.17 11.40
C GLY A 26 8.30 1.77 11.33
N TRP A 27 8.77 0.86 12.19
CA TRP A 27 8.25 -0.50 12.25
C TRP A 27 6.73 -0.52 12.42
N GLU A 28 6.23 0.08 13.50
CA GLU A 28 4.80 0.28 13.71
C GLU A 28 4.54 1.76 14.01
N VAL A 29 3.98 2.45 13.01
CA VAL A 29 3.88 3.91 12.97
C VAL A 29 2.84 4.43 13.96
N GLN A 30 1.68 3.79 14.04
CA GLN A 30 0.55 4.31 14.79
C GLN A 30 0.75 4.12 16.29
N GLN A 31 1.00 2.89 16.75
CA GLN A 31 0.91 2.57 18.18
C GLN A 31 2.25 2.65 18.93
N SER A 32 3.39 2.59 18.23
CA SER A 32 4.69 2.45 18.92
C SER A 32 5.79 3.43 18.49
N SER A 33 5.56 4.26 17.46
CA SER A 33 6.52 5.28 17.05
C SER A 33 5.88 6.67 16.88
N TRP A 34 5.62 7.11 15.65
CA TRP A 34 5.17 8.47 15.35
C TRP A 34 3.81 8.80 15.96
N GLY A 35 2.84 7.90 15.89
CA GLY A 35 1.51 8.13 16.48
C GLY A 35 1.59 8.28 18.00
N LEU A 36 2.35 7.43 18.70
CA LEU A 36 2.60 7.58 20.14
C LEU A 36 3.23 8.93 20.50
N LEU A 37 4.19 9.39 19.68
CA LEU A 37 4.85 10.68 19.88
C LEU A 37 3.86 11.84 19.70
N LEU A 38 2.98 11.76 18.70
CA LEU A 38 1.96 12.76 18.40
C LEU A 38 0.88 12.81 19.48
N GLU A 39 0.37 11.66 19.92
CA GLU A 39 -0.57 11.55 21.05
C GLU A 39 0.03 12.20 22.31
N ARG A 40 1.32 11.97 22.58
CA ARG A 40 1.99 12.60 23.72
C ARG A 40 2.14 14.11 23.53
N ALA A 41 2.45 14.57 22.32
CA ALA A 41 2.58 15.99 22.02
C ALA A 41 1.25 16.74 22.24
N GLU A 42 0.12 16.14 21.86
CA GLU A 42 -1.22 16.70 22.12
C GLU A 42 -1.50 16.89 23.61
N VAL A 43 -1.16 15.89 24.44
CA VAL A 43 -1.33 15.97 25.91
C VAL A 43 -0.53 17.11 26.53
N VAL A 44 0.65 17.39 25.99
CA VAL A 44 1.53 18.48 26.48
C VAL A 44 1.22 19.81 25.78
N GLY A 45 0.24 19.87 24.87
CA GLY A 45 -0.16 21.07 24.15
C GLY A 45 0.82 21.53 23.07
N CYS A 46 1.63 20.61 22.54
CA CYS A 46 2.56 20.86 21.44
C CYS A 46 1.94 20.42 20.10
N PRO A 47 1.71 21.32 19.12
CA PRO A 47 1.14 20.98 17.81
C PRO A 47 2.18 20.33 16.90
N LEU A 48 2.73 19.19 17.33
CA LEU A 48 3.86 18.52 16.67
C LEU A 48 3.51 18.06 15.25
N LEU A 49 2.28 17.61 15.00
CA LEU A 49 1.85 17.19 13.67
C LEU A 49 2.01 18.32 12.62
N SER A 50 1.54 19.52 12.97
CA SER A 50 1.71 20.72 12.14
C SER A 50 3.19 21.10 12.01
N ALA A 51 3.97 20.99 13.09
CA ALA A 51 5.40 21.28 13.06
C ALA A 51 6.22 20.31 12.20
N LEU A 52 5.78 19.07 12.03
CA LEU A 52 6.41 18.06 11.16
C LEU A 52 5.99 18.19 9.68
N SER A 53 4.84 18.81 9.42
CA SER A 53 4.30 19.04 8.08
C SER A 53 5.17 20.02 7.27
N ARG A 54 5.20 19.86 5.93
CA ARG A 54 5.75 20.89 5.03
C ARG A 54 4.77 22.05 4.79
N ALA A 55 3.51 21.89 5.17
CA ALA A 55 2.46 22.90 5.05
C ALA A 55 1.78 23.17 6.42
N PRO A 56 2.46 23.83 7.36
CA PRO A 56 1.94 24.05 8.72
C PRO A 56 0.68 24.93 8.75
N ALA A 57 0.54 25.86 7.79
CA ALA A 57 -0.61 26.75 7.68
C ALA A 57 -1.88 26.07 7.13
N ALA A 58 -1.74 24.91 6.48
CA ALA A 58 -2.87 24.17 5.91
C ALA A 58 -3.73 23.46 6.97
N GLY A 59 -3.31 23.50 8.24
CA GLY A 59 -3.95 22.76 9.31
C GLY A 59 -3.72 21.25 9.21
N GLU A 60 -4.39 20.50 10.08
CA GLU A 60 -4.32 19.04 10.07
C GLU A 60 -5.12 18.44 8.92
N ASP A 61 -4.56 17.39 8.31
CA ASP A 61 -5.25 16.64 7.26
C ASP A 61 -6.55 16.01 7.80
N ALA A 62 -7.65 16.21 7.08
CA ALA A 62 -8.97 15.69 7.47
C ALA A 62 -8.97 14.17 7.69
N ARG A 63 -8.08 13.44 7.01
CA ARG A 63 -7.92 11.98 7.15
C ARG A 63 -7.41 11.57 8.54
N ASN A 64 -6.63 12.43 9.20
CA ASN A 64 -6.19 12.18 10.57
C ASN A 64 -7.35 12.32 11.58
N LYS A 65 -8.29 13.24 11.34
CA LYS A 65 -9.48 13.44 12.20
C LYS A 65 -10.45 12.27 12.13
N GLN A 66 -10.62 11.70 10.93
CA GLN A 66 -11.45 10.51 10.70
C GLN A 66 -10.87 9.27 11.39
N ALA A 67 -9.55 9.19 11.55
CA ALA A 67 -8.90 8.14 12.34
C ALA A 67 -9.15 8.30 13.86
N GLY A 68 -9.25 9.53 14.37
CA GLY A 68 -9.48 9.83 15.79
C GLY A 68 -10.93 9.66 16.27
N ALA A 69 -11.93 10.04 15.48
CA ALA A 69 -13.34 10.08 15.92
C ALA A 69 -14.01 8.70 16.08
N ALA A 70 -13.46 7.64 15.48
CA ALA A 70 -14.05 6.30 15.49
C ALA A 70 -13.32 5.28 16.37
N GLY A 71 -12.18 5.64 17.00
CA GLY A 71 -11.31 4.69 17.74
C GLY A 71 -10.86 3.48 16.90
N LYS A 72 -11.22 3.45 15.63
CA LYS A 72 -10.94 2.41 14.64
C LYS A 72 -9.99 3.07 13.66
N PHE A 73 -8.72 3.10 14.01
CA PHE A 73 -7.67 3.04 13.00
C PHE A 73 -8.09 1.94 12.03
N ASP A 74 -8.38 2.30 10.79
CA ASP A 74 -8.74 1.30 9.79
C ASP A 74 -7.60 0.28 9.75
N LYS A 75 -7.87 -0.92 10.27
CA LYS A 75 -6.86 -1.96 10.41
C LYS A 75 -6.33 -2.38 9.05
N ASN A 76 -7.00 -2.01 7.96
CA ASN A 76 -6.68 -2.45 6.61
C ASN A 76 -6.04 -1.37 5.71
N THR A 77 -6.04 -0.08 6.08
CA THR A 77 -5.51 0.98 5.20
C THR A 77 -4.16 1.54 5.72
N SER A 78 -3.25 1.79 4.79
CA SER A 78 -1.87 2.29 4.92
C SER A 78 -1.66 3.31 6.06
N SER A 79 -0.71 3.01 6.96
CA SER A 79 -0.08 3.85 8.00
C SER A 79 -0.94 4.74 8.92
N GLY A 80 -2.23 4.97 8.68
CA GLY A 80 -3.18 5.71 9.53
C GLY A 80 -2.84 7.18 9.84
N LEU A 81 -1.61 7.61 9.54
CA LEU A 81 -1.04 8.90 9.85
C LEU A 81 -0.62 9.59 8.55
N TRP A 82 -1.14 10.79 8.33
CA TRP A 82 -0.87 11.61 7.16
C TRP A 82 -0.11 12.86 7.56
N LEU A 83 1.07 13.05 6.97
CA LEU A 83 1.89 14.26 7.12
C LEU A 83 1.86 15.03 5.80
N PRO A 84 1.22 16.22 5.73
CA PRO A 84 1.18 16.97 4.49
C PRO A 84 2.60 17.27 3.96
N GLY A 85 2.84 16.89 2.71
CA GLY A 85 4.13 17.03 2.02
C GLY A 85 5.18 15.96 2.34
N ARG A 86 4.86 14.94 3.15
CA ARG A 86 5.76 13.78 3.42
C ARG A 86 4.99 12.46 3.33
N HIS A 87 5.66 11.42 2.85
CA HIS A 87 5.10 10.07 2.89
C HIS A 87 5.41 9.39 4.20
N VAL A 88 4.42 8.70 4.78
CA VAL A 88 4.57 7.94 6.02
C VAL A 88 4.46 6.45 5.72
N LEU A 89 5.56 5.71 5.88
CA LEU A 89 5.60 4.26 5.63
C LEU A 89 5.59 3.46 6.94
N ASN A 90 4.60 2.59 7.07
CA ASN A 90 4.54 1.60 8.15
C ASN A 90 5.18 0.29 7.68
N LEU A 91 6.40 0.04 8.15
CA LEU A 91 7.21 -1.07 7.64
C LEU A 91 6.68 -2.44 8.05
N TRP A 92 6.02 -2.57 9.19
CA TRP A 92 5.37 -3.81 9.59
C TRP A 92 4.30 -4.22 8.58
N ARG A 93 3.46 -3.27 8.15
CA ARG A 93 2.40 -3.52 7.16
C ARG A 93 2.97 -3.81 5.78
N GLU A 94 3.96 -3.03 5.34
CA GLU A 94 4.58 -3.26 4.04
C GLU A 94 5.33 -4.60 4.01
N SER A 95 6.05 -4.95 5.09
CA SER A 95 6.73 -6.26 5.20
C SER A 95 5.74 -7.43 5.09
N ARG A 96 4.51 -7.30 5.61
CA ARG A 96 3.48 -8.35 5.49
C ARG A 96 3.00 -8.59 4.05
N LYS A 97 3.11 -7.59 3.18
CA LYS A 97 2.78 -7.73 1.76
C LYS A 97 3.92 -8.42 1.00
N GLU A 98 5.16 -8.23 1.45
CA GLU A 98 6.36 -8.72 0.77
C GLU A 98 6.79 -10.14 1.19
N VAL A 99 6.67 -10.49 2.47
CA VAL A 99 7.15 -11.78 3.00
C VAL A 99 6.05 -12.57 3.69
N LYS A 100 6.12 -13.91 3.58
CA LYS A 100 5.16 -14.84 4.20
C LYS A 100 5.80 -15.49 5.43
N LEU A 101 5.50 -14.97 6.62
CA LEU A 101 6.01 -15.46 7.88
C LEU A 101 4.87 -15.87 8.83
N GLY A 102 5.13 -16.80 9.74
CA GLY A 102 4.17 -17.14 10.80
C GLY A 102 4.02 -16.04 11.85
N ARG A 103 5.10 -15.26 12.09
CA ARG A 103 5.12 -14.11 13.00
C ARG A 103 5.80 -12.94 12.30
N PHE A 104 5.26 -11.74 12.49
CA PHE A 104 5.73 -10.51 11.86
C PHE A 104 6.28 -9.52 12.88
N THR A 105 7.07 -10.01 13.84
CA THR A 105 7.84 -9.12 14.71
C THR A 105 9.02 -8.53 13.94
N GLN A 106 9.55 -7.39 14.38
CA GLN A 106 10.73 -6.80 13.72
C GLN A 106 11.92 -7.76 13.75
N GLU A 107 12.05 -8.54 14.82
CA GLU A 107 13.10 -9.54 15.00
C GLU A 107 12.97 -10.68 13.97
N ASP A 108 11.74 -11.17 13.74
CA ASP A 108 11.49 -12.26 12.80
C ASP A 108 11.69 -11.81 11.35
N VAL A 109 11.21 -10.62 11.01
CA VAL A 109 11.42 -10.04 9.67
C VAL A 109 12.89 -9.70 9.47
N ALA A 110 13.58 -9.10 10.44
CA ALA A 110 15.03 -8.84 10.34
C ALA A 110 15.83 -10.13 10.17
N ARG A 111 15.46 -11.22 10.87
CA ARG A 111 16.11 -12.52 10.70
C ARG A 111 15.90 -13.08 9.31
N HIS A 112 14.67 -12.99 8.79
CA HIS A 112 14.33 -13.52 7.47
C HIS A 112 14.93 -12.70 6.32
N VAL A 113 14.82 -11.37 6.38
CA VAL A 113 15.19 -10.44 5.31
C VAL A 113 16.68 -10.10 5.36
N LEU A 114 17.24 -9.88 6.56
CA LEU A 114 18.63 -9.42 6.72
C LEU A 114 19.58 -10.52 7.19
N GLY A 115 19.08 -11.72 7.50
CA GLY A 115 19.91 -12.82 8.03
C GLY A 115 20.49 -12.57 9.43
N ARG A 116 20.00 -11.57 10.16
CA ARG A 116 20.54 -11.16 11.48
C ARG A 116 19.50 -11.24 12.58
N SER A 117 19.91 -11.67 13.77
CA SER A 117 19.03 -11.73 14.94
C SER A 117 19.14 -10.43 15.75
N LEU A 118 17.99 -9.77 15.99
CA LEU A 118 17.94 -8.58 16.82
C LEU A 118 17.61 -8.94 18.27
N PRO A 119 18.33 -8.42 19.27
CA PRO A 119 17.99 -8.64 20.67
C PRO A 119 16.67 -7.94 21.02
N ARG A 120 15.85 -8.58 21.85
CA ARG A 120 14.59 -8.02 22.35
C ARG A 120 14.66 -7.87 23.87
N PHE A 121 14.47 -6.64 24.34
CA PHE A 121 14.41 -6.33 25.77
C PHE A 121 12.99 -5.93 26.17
N PRO A 122 12.52 -6.32 27.37
CA PRO A 122 11.20 -5.92 27.85
C PRO A 122 11.17 -4.41 28.20
N PRO A 123 10.05 -3.70 27.96
CA PRO A 123 9.94 -2.26 28.21
C PRO A 123 10.28 -1.82 29.64
N ARG A 124 10.00 -2.67 30.64
CA ARG A 124 10.34 -2.40 32.05
C ARG A 124 11.85 -2.29 32.26
N LEU A 125 12.62 -3.20 31.66
CA LEU A 125 14.08 -3.18 31.74
C LEU A 125 14.67 -1.96 31.03
N LEU A 126 14.14 -1.63 29.84
CA LEU A 126 14.56 -0.43 29.12
C LEU A 126 14.29 0.85 29.92
N SER A 127 13.12 0.92 30.59
CA SER A 127 12.78 2.06 31.46
C SER A 127 13.71 2.16 32.66
N GLN A 128 14.11 1.03 33.25
CA GLN A 128 15.09 0.98 34.32
C GLN A 128 16.46 1.47 33.85
N TRP A 129 16.96 0.98 32.72
CA TRP A 129 18.25 1.40 32.14
C TRP A 129 18.29 2.88 31.75
N LEU A 130 17.19 3.43 31.26
CA LEU A 130 17.10 4.86 30.96
C LEU A 130 17.20 5.74 32.23
N ARG A 131 16.67 5.24 33.36
CA ARG A 131 16.69 5.93 34.66
C ARG A 131 17.94 5.65 35.49
N SER A 132 18.72 4.62 35.15
CA SER A 132 19.96 4.29 35.85
C SER A 132 21.14 5.13 35.35
N GLY A 133 22.37 4.66 35.61
CA GLY A 133 23.62 5.36 35.33
C GLY A 133 23.91 5.55 33.84
N ALA A 134 24.92 6.36 33.53
CA ALA A 134 25.26 6.74 32.15
C ALA A 134 25.57 5.55 31.23
N SER A 135 26.14 4.47 31.77
CA SER A 135 26.47 3.25 31.00
C SER A 135 25.21 2.54 30.50
N ASP A 136 24.29 2.17 31.39
CA ASP A 136 23.04 1.49 31.05
C ASP A 136 22.18 2.34 30.11
N ARG A 137 22.12 3.66 30.35
CA ARG A 137 21.39 4.59 29.50
C ARG A 137 21.94 4.58 28.07
N ARG A 138 23.27 4.56 27.91
CA ARG A 138 23.92 4.43 26.61
C ARG A 138 23.55 3.11 25.94
N THR A 139 23.50 2.02 26.67
CA THR A 139 23.07 0.71 26.16
C THR A 139 21.62 0.74 25.66
N ALA A 140 20.70 1.30 26.44
CA ALA A 140 19.29 1.43 26.04
C ALA A 140 19.11 2.31 24.78
N LEU A 141 19.79 3.45 24.72
CA LEU A 141 19.76 4.34 23.56
C LEU A 141 20.41 3.70 22.33
N GLY A 142 21.53 2.99 22.50
CA GLY A 142 22.19 2.23 21.43
C GLY A 142 21.29 1.14 20.86
N TRP A 143 20.55 0.43 21.71
CA TRP A 143 19.57 -0.55 21.28
C TRP A 143 18.41 0.09 20.48
N LEU A 144 17.85 1.21 20.95
CA LEU A 144 16.79 1.94 20.24
C LEU A 144 17.29 2.43 18.86
N ALA A 145 18.50 2.97 18.81
CA ALA A 145 19.13 3.40 17.57
C ALA A 145 19.34 2.24 16.59
N GLU A 146 19.75 1.06 17.08
CA GLU A 146 19.91 -0.13 16.24
C GLU A 146 18.57 -0.62 15.67
N ARG A 147 17.47 -0.50 16.43
CA ARG A 147 16.14 -0.81 15.89
C ARG A 147 15.70 0.17 14.80
N ALA A 148 15.96 1.47 14.96
CA ALA A 148 15.69 2.45 13.91
C ALA A 148 16.55 2.21 12.66
N ARG A 149 17.82 1.80 12.82
CA ARG A 149 18.67 1.39 11.69
C ARG A 149 18.19 0.09 11.03
N ALA A 150 17.65 -0.84 11.82
CA ALA A 150 17.06 -2.06 11.30
C ALA A 150 15.87 -1.78 10.39
N ASP A 151 15.01 -0.82 10.75
CA ASP A 151 13.91 -0.37 9.91
C ASP A 151 14.40 0.10 8.53
N LEU A 152 15.42 0.96 8.50
CA LEU A 152 16.02 1.42 7.24
C LEU A 152 16.68 0.27 6.46
N SER A 153 17.33 -0.65 7.15
CA SER A 153 17.97 -1.82 6.52
C SER A 153 16.94 -2.76 5.90
N ILE A 154 15.81 -3.00 6.58
CA ILE A 154 14.69 -3.81 6.05
C ILE A 154 14.07 -3.10 4.84
N LEU A 155 13.80 -1.80 4.95
CA LEU A 155 13.25 -1.00 3.85
C LEU A 155 14.13 -1.09 2.59
N ALA A 156 15.46 -0.99 2.77
CA ALA A 156 16.44 -1.10 1.68
C ALA A 156 16.55 -2.52 1.13
N ALA A 157 16.60 -3.54 1.99
CA ALA A 157 16.74 -4.93 1.56
C ALA A 157 15.51 -5.45 0.80
N LEU A 158 14.31 -4.94 1.13
CA LEU A 158 13.09 -5.21 0.38
C LEU A 158 12.93 -4.33 -0.88
N ASP A 159 13.85 -3.39 -1.12
CA ASP A 159 13.78 -2.37 -2.17
C ASP A 159 12.37 -1.76 -2.31
N LEU A 160 11.76 -1.40 -1.18
CA LEU A 160 10.37 -0.95 -1.16
C LEU A 160 10.19 0.39 -1.88
N VAL A 161 11.15 1.29 -1.73
CA VAL A 161 11.10 2.62 -2.37
C VAL A 161 11.39 2.52 -3.86
N GLY A 162 12.44 1.79 -4.25
CA GLY A 162 12.84 1.64 -5.66
C GLY A 162 11.75 0.96 -6.48
N ARG A 163 11.31 -0.23 -6.06
CA ARG A 163 10.22 -0.96 -6.75
C ARG A 163 8.92 -0.15 -6.81
N SER A 164 8.57 0.56 -5.74
CA SER A 164 7.34 1.37 -5.75
C SER A 164 7.46 2.61 -6.64
N SER A 165 8.66 3.20 -6.75
CA SER A 165 8.92 4.28 -7.71
C SER A 165 8.75 3.81 -9.15
N GLU A 166 9.33 2.66 -9.51
CA GLU A 166 9.18 2.09 -10.85
C GLU A 166 7.73 1.71 -11.15
N MET A 167 7.05 1.11 -10.17
CA MET A 167 5.62 0.79 -10.29
C MET A 167 4.75 2.05 -10.49
N ALA A 168 5.05 3.14 -9.78
CA ALA A 168 4.37 4.42 -9.96
C ALA A 168 4.57 4.99 -11.36
N LYS A 169 5.78 4.90 -11.92
CA LYS A 169 6.10 5.34 -13.29
C LYS A 169 5.38 4.50 -14.34
N ILE A 170 5.38 3.17 -14.18
CA ILE A 170 4.74 2.23 -15.12
C ILE A 170 3.22 2.47 -15.19
N PHE A 171 2.55 2.54 -14.04
CA PHE A 171 1.11 2.82 -14.01
C PHE A 171 0.79 4.30 -14.23
N GLY A 172 1.78 5.19 -14.09
CA GLY A 172 1.66 6.65 -14.07
C GLY A 172 0.65 7.13 -13.04
N ILE A 173 0.83 6.70 -11.80
CA ILE A 173 0.08 7.13 -10.63
C ILE A 173 1.02 7.79 -9.63
N ASP A 174 0.48 8.47 -8.62
CA ASP A 174 1.32 9.01 -7.56
C ASP A 174 2.02 7.88 -6.77
N PHE A 175 3.21 8.18 -6.23
CA PHE A 175 4.05 7.21 -5.52
C PHE A 175 3.30 6.54 -4.36
N PHE A 176 2.53 7.30 -3.59
CA PHE A 176 1.87 6.76 -2.41
C PHE A 176 0.64 5.91 -2.75
N SER A 177 -0.05 6.19 -3.86
CA SER A 177 -1.13 5.37 -4.38
C SER A 177 -0.70 3.94 -4.70
N VAL A 178 0.59 3.69 -4.94
CA VAL A 178 1.12 2.34 -5.08
C VAL A 178 0.88 1.51 -3.81
N PHE A 179 1.06 2.11 -2.63
CA PHE A 179 0.91 1.41 -1.35
C PHE A 179 -0.54 1.35 -0.86
N THR A 180 -1.34 2.37 -1.20
CA THR A 180 -2.65 2.61 -0.61
C THR A 180 -3.82 2.16 -1.49
N ARG A 181 -3.66 2.20 -2.82
CA ARG A 181 -4.73 1.88 -3.77
C ARG A 181 -4.59 0.46 -4.30
N GLY A 182 -5.73 -0.18 -4.50
CA GLY A 182 -5.83 -1.55 -5.01
C GLY A 182 -5.50 -1.68 -6.49
N SER A 183 -5.55 -2.93 -6.98
CA SER A 183 -5.27 -3.27 -8.38
C SER A 183 -6.18 -2.57 -9.39
N GLN A 184 -7.48 -2.43 -9.08
CA GLN A 184 -8.45 -1.77 -9.95
C GLN A 184 -8.01 -0.34 -10.33
N PHE A 185 -7.58 0.46 -9.35
CA PHE A 185 -7.10 1.82 -9.59
C PHE A 185 -5.92 1.86 -10.58
N ARG A 186 -5.03 0.87 -10.52
CA ARG A 186 -3.86 0.76 -11.41
C ARG A 186 -4.30 0.43 -12.84
N VAL A 187 -5.25 -0.50 -12.98
CA VAL A 187 -5.81 -0.89 -14.29
C VAL A 187 -6.54 0.28 -14.93
N GLU A 188 -7.40 0.96 -14.18
CA GLU A 188 -8.14 2.15 -14.65
C GLU A 188 -7.20 3.28 -15.07
N ALA A 189 -6.14 3.55 -14.28
CA ALA A 189 -5.16 4.58 -14.61
C ALA A 189 -4.47 4.33 -15.96
N VAL A 190 -4.06 3.08 -16.23
CA VAL A 190 -3.46 2.69 -17.51
C VAL A 190 -4.51 2.75 -18.63
N MET A 191 -5.69 2.16 -18.41
CA MET A 191 -6.76 2.11 -19.41
C MET A 191 -7.16 3.52 -19.87
N LEU A 192 -7.41 4.45 -18.94
CA LEU A 192 -7.79 5.82 -19.27
C LEU A 192 -6.69 6.58 -20.03
N ARG A 193 -5.42 6.34 -19.70
CA ARG A 193 -4.29 6.93 -20.43
C ARG A 193 -4.20 6.44 -21.87
N VAL A 194 -4.57 5.18 -22.12
CA VAL A 194 -4.60 4.58 -23.46
C VAL A 194 -5.86 4.98 -24.24
N ALA A 195 -7.01 5.03 -23.56
CA ALA A 195 -8.33 5.25 -24.15
C ALA A 195 -8.57 6.72 -24.52
N ARG A 196 -8.24 7.67 -23.63
CA ARG A 196 -8.55 9.10 -23.80
C ARG A 196 -7.96 9.71 -25.08
N PRO A 197 -6.69 9.49 -25.45
CA PRO A 197 -6.12 10.03 -26.69
C PRO A 197 -6.74 9.44 -27.96
N ARG A 198 -7.38 8.28 -27.86
CA ARG A 198 -8.08 7.60 -28.97
C ARG A 198 -9.55 8.01 -29.08
N GLY A 199 -9.99 9.00 -28.29
CA GLY A 199 -11.38 9.45 -28.29
C GLY A 199 -12.34 8.47 -27.61
N PHE A 200 -11.87 7.58 -26.75
CA PHE A 200 -12.75 6.68 -26.01
C PHE A 200 -13.26 7.30 -24.71
N LEU A 201 -14.52 7.01 -24.36
CA LEU A 201 -15.12 7.32 -23.07
C LEU A 201 -15.32 6.04 -22.26
N ALA A 202 -14.91 6.07 -20.98
CA ALA A 202 -15.10 4.98 -20.05
C ALA A 202 -16.45 5.12 -19.31
N PRO A 203 -17.30 4.08 -19.31
CA PRO A 203 -18.55 4.10 -18.56
C PRO A 203 -18.27 4.08 -17.05
N SER A 204 -19.16 4.70 -16.28
CA SER A 204 -19.12 4.70 -14.81
C SER A 204 -20.45 4.17 -14.27
N PRO A 205 -20.66 2.84 -14.29
CA PRO A 205 -21.91 2.23 -13.86
C PRO A 205 -22.15 2.44 -12.36
N ARG A 206 -23.40 2.45 -11.95
CA ARG A 206 -23.75 2.56 -10.52
C ARG A 206 -23.62 1.19 -9.85
N PRO A 207 -23.40 1.14 -8.52
CA PRO A 207 -23.35 -0.13 -7.80
C PRO A 207 -24.59 -1.01 -8.04
N GLU A 208 -25.77 -0.40 -8.17
CA GLU A 208 -27.01 -1.11 -8.48
C GLU A 208 -26.94 -1.78 -9.86
N ASP A 209 -26.43 -1.09 -10.88
CA ASP A 209 -26.28 -1.64 -12.24
C ASP A 209 -25.31 -2.83 -12.25
N VAL A 210 -24.20 -2.72 -11.52
CA VAL A 210 -23.21 -3.79 -11.37
C VAL A 210 -23.81 -5.00 -10.63
N SER A 211 -24.71 -4.78 -9.67
CA SER A 211 -25.37 -5.88 -8.95
C SER A 211 -26.35 -6.67 -9.81
N GLN A 212 -26.91 -6.05 -10.85
CA GLN A 212 -27.88 -6.67 -11.77
C GLN A 212 -27.20 -7.32 -12.99
N GLN A 213 -25.88 -7.24 -13.09
CA GLN A 213 -25.17 -7.85 -14.21
C GLN A 213 -25.29 -9.38 -14.20
N PRO A 214 -25.29 -10.03 -15.37
CA PRO A 214 -25.29 -11.49 -15.44
C PRO A 214 -24.14 -12.11 -14.64
N SER A 215 -24.41 -13.22 -13.97
CA SER A 215 -23.38 -13.97 -13.24
C SER A 215 -22.37 -14.59 -14.21
N LEU A 216 -21.15 -14.82 -13.73
CA LEU A 216 -20.12 -15.50 -14.51
C LEU A 216 -20.53 -16.97 -14.76
N GLU A 217 -20.68 -17.32 -16.04
CA GLU A 217 -21.13 -18.66 -16.45
C GLU A 217 -19.96 -19.65 -16.63
N VAL A 218 -18.76 -19.15 -16.95
CA VAL A 218 -17.60 -19.97 -17.32
C VAL A 218 -16.70 -20.21 -16.10
N GLN A 219 -16.31 -21.47 -15.89
CA GLN A 219 -15.43 -21.91 -14.81
C GLN A 219 -14.10 -22.46 -15.35
N PRO A 220 -13.00 -22.35 -14.59
CA PRO A 220 -11.74 -22.98 -14.98
C PRO A 220 -11.84 -24.51 -14.93
N LEU A 221 -11.18 -25.18 -15.86
CA LEU A 221 -11.09 -26.65 -15.86
C LEU A 221 -10.05 -27.11 -14.82
N ILE A 222 -10.49 -27.90 -13.86
CA ILE A 222 -9.62 -28.60 -12.90
C ILE A 222 -9.75 -30.10 -13.17
N LEU A 223 -8.67 -30.71 -13.65
CA LEU A 223 -8.64 -32.15 -13.87
C LEU A 223 -8.57 -32.89 -12.55
N GLU A 224 -9.27 -34.02 -12.44
CA GLU A 224 -9.21 -34.88 -11.26
C GLU A 224 -7.82 -35.51 -11.15
N PRO A 225 -7.08 -35.29 -10.05
CA PRO A 225 -5.77 -35.89 -9.87
C PRO A 225 -5.90 -37.39 -9.60
N GLN A 226 -4.93 -38.18 -10.05
CA GLN A 226 -4.84 -39.60 -9.67
C GLN A 226 -4.00 -39.73 -8.40
N PRO A 227 -4.61 -39.99 -7.22
CA PRO A 227 -3.86 -40.02 -5.97
C PRO A 227 -3.03 -41.31 -5.87
N ARG A 228 -1.74 -41.21 -6.18
CA ARG A 228 -0.77 -42.29 -6.00
C ARG A 228 0.63 -41.75 -5.77
N LEU A 229 1.51 -42.62 -5.27
CA LEU A 229 2.94 -42.38 -5.32
C LEU A 229 3.43 -42.65 -6.76
N HIS A 230 3.87 -41.59 -7.44
CA HIS A 230 4.54 -41.71 -8.74
C HIS A 230 6.03 -42.00 -8.52
N ARG A 231 6.51 -43.16 -9.02
CA ARG A 231 7.92 -43.56 -8.96
C ARG A 231 8.70 -43.16 -10.21
N ASP A 232 8.00 -43.07 -11.34
CA ASP A 232 8.55 -42.62 -12.62
C ASP A 232 8.55 -41.08 -12.70
N PRO A 233 9.45 -40.45 -13.48
CA PRO A 233 9.47 -39.01 -13.66
C PRO A 233 8.15 -38.46 -14.21
N VAL A 234 7.65 -37.38 -13.60
CA VAL A 234 6.44 -36.67 -14.04
C VAL A 234 6.84 -35.34 -14.66
N VAL A 235 6.54 -35.15 -15.94
CA VAL A 235 6.78 -33.88 -16.64
C VAL A 235 5.66 -32.90 -16.30
N VAL A 236 6.03 -31.70 -15.85
CA VAL A 236 5.10 -30.61 -15.57
C VAL A 236 5.18 -29.58 -16.69
N LEU A 237 4.06 -29.37 -17.37
CA LEU A 237 3.91 -28.37 -18.42
C LEU A 237 2.99 -27.26 -17.92
N ASP A 238 3.37 -26.01 -18.17
CA ASP A 238 2.59 -24.84 -17.80
C ASP A 238 2.66 -23.77 -18.91
N PHE A 239 1.61 -22.96 -19.01
CA PHE A 239 1.54 -21.85 -19.95
C PHE A 239 2.12 -20.57 -19.33
N GLN A 240 3.01 -19.89 -20.05
CA GLN A 240 3.51 -18.58 -19.64
C GLN A 240 2.44 -17.53 -19.92
N SER A 241 1.88 -16.92 -18.87
CA SER A 241 0.88 -15.84 -18.98
C SER A 241 -0.36 -16.23 -19.80
N LEU A 242 -1.04 -17.31 -19.41
CA LEU A 242 -2.20 -17.87 -20.12
C LEU A 242 -3.27 -16.82 -20.48
N TYR A 243 -3.90 -16.17 -19.50
CA TYR A 243 -5.00 -15.22 -19.77
C TYR A 243 -4.57 -13.99 -20.57
N PRO A 244 -3.47 -13.28 -20.25
CA PRO A 244 -2.99 -12.20 -21.09
C PRO A 244 -2.76 -12.62 -22.55
N SER A 245 -2.19 -13.81 -22.77
CA SER A 245 -1.93 -14.32 -24.12
C SER A 245 -3.21 -14.59 -24.89
N VAL A 246 -4.22 -15.19 -24.25
CA VAL A 246 -5.54 -15.43 -24.86
C VAL A 246 -6.22 -14.10 -25.22
N ILE A 247 -6.20 -13.12 -24.31
CA ILE A 247 -6.78 -11.79 -24.53
C ILE A 247 -6.18 -11.12 -25.77
N ILE A 248 -4.86 -11.16 -25.91
CA ILE A 248 -4.15 -10.56 -27.04
C ILE A 248 -4.43 -11.35 -28.33
N ALA A 249 -4.26 -12.67 -28.31
CA ALA A 249 -4.39 -13.53 -29.49
C ALA A 249 -5.80 -13.49 -30.10
N HIS A 250 -6.82 -13.32 -29.27
CA HIS A 250 -8.22 -13.29 -29.71
C HIS A 250 -8.83 -11.88 -29.70
N ASN A 251 -8.02 -10.83 -29.55
CA ASN A 251 -8.45 -9.43 -29.57
C ASN A 251 -9.65 -9.15 -28.64
N LEU A 252 -9.60 -9.69 -27.42
CA LEU A 252 -10.66 -9.55 -26.42
C LEU A 252 -10.53 -8.18 -25.74
N CYS A 253 -11.46 -7.27 -26.01
CA CYS A 253 -11.48 -5.94 -25.42
C CYS A 253 -12.91 -5.40 -25.31
N TYR A 254 -13.11 -4.46 -24.40
CA TYR A 254 -14.32 -3.65 -24.31
C TYR A 254 -14.66 -2.95 -25.65
N SER A 255 -13.65 -2.51 -26.40
CA SER A 255 -13.85 -1.86 -27.71
C SER A 255 -14.15 -2.83 -28.87
N THR A 256 -14.05 -4.14 -28.64
CA THR A 256 -14.28 -5.19 -29.67
C THR A 256 -15.46 -6.09 -29.30
N CYS A 257 -16.17 -5.79 -28.20
CA CYS A 257 -17.34 -6.52 -27.76
C CYS A 257 -18.56 -6.14 -28.61
N LEU A 258 -18.97 -7.03 -29.54
CA LEU A 258 -20.10 -6.82 -30.44
C LEU A 258 -21.45 -7.32 -29.88
N GLY A 259 -21.47 -7.78 -28.62
CA GLY A 259 -22.64 -8.39 -27.99
C GLY A 259 -22.77 -9.90 -28.24
N ARG A 260 -23.87 -10.49 -27.74
CA ARG A 260 -24.14 -11.92 -27.87
C ARG A 260 -24.62 -12.24 -29.29
N LEU A 261 -24.16 -13.36 -29.84
CA LEU A 261 -24.70 -13.90 -31.08
C LEU A 261 -26.14 -14.36 -30.85
N CYS A 262 -27.11 -13.60 -31.35
CA CYS A 262 -28.52 -13.99 -31.34
C CYS A 262 -28.86 -14.77 -32.62
N LYS A 263 -29.84 -15.67 -32.55
CA LYS A 263 -30.44 -16.24 -33.76
C LYS A 263 -31.16 -15.11 -34.53
N PRO A 264 -31.21 -15.15 -35.88
CA PRO A 264 -31.78 -14.07 -36.69
C PRO A 264 -33.22 -13.66 -36.32
N GLU A 265 -33.98 -14.59 -35.75
CA GLU A 265 -35.40 -14.43 -35.41
C GLU A 265 -35.65 -13.70 -34.07
N GLU A 266 -34.60 -13.48 -33.27
CA GLU A 266 -34.71 -12.91 -31.91
C GLU A 266 -34.03 -11.53 -31.78
N VAL A 267 -33.65 -10.88 -32.88
CA VAL A 267 -33.02 -9.54 -32.83
C VAL A 267 -34.01 -8.55 -32.21
N PRO A 268 -33.79 -8.06 -30.98
CA PRO A 268 -34.59 -6.96 -30.48
C PRO A 268 -34.24 -5.74 -31.33
N THR A 269 -35.22 -4.90 -31.66
CA THR A 269 -34.99 -3.57 -32.22
C THR A 269 -34.22 -2.73 -31.20
N VAL A 270 -32.89 -2.89 -31.17
CA VAL A 270 -32.01 -2.01 -30.42
C VAL A 270 -32.11 -0.65 -31.11
N PRO A 271 -32.41 0.46 -30.40
CA PRO A 271 -32.31 1.77 -31.02
C PRO A 271 -30.87 1.89 -31.53
N SER A 272 -30.71 2.20 -32.81
CA SER A 272 -29.40 2.49 -33.35
C SER A 272 -28.80 3.59 -32.48
N TYR A 273 -27.81 3.26 -31.65
CA TYR A 273 -26.83 4.26 -31.30
C TYR A 273 -26.15 4.56 -32.62
N ALA A 274 -26.71 5.55 -33.32
CA ALA A 274 -26.00 6.25 -34.36
C ALA A 274 -24.63 6.53 -33.76
N ALA A 275 -23.59 5.97 -34.36
CA ALA A 275 -22.25 6.52 -34.21
C ALA A 275 -22.43 8.01 -34.49
N THR A 276 -22.53 8.81 -33.43
CA THR A 276 -22.63 10.26 -33.58
C THR A 276 -21.39 10.63 -34.36
N ALA A 277 -21.56 11.40 -35.42
CA ALA A 277 -20.50 11.88 -36.30
C ALA A 277 -19.40 12.70 -35.57
N THR A 278 -19.45 12.78 -34.26
CA THR A 278 -18.36 13.12 -33.35
C THR A 278 -17.53 11.85 -33.13
N GLY A 279 -16.36 11.69 -33.75
CA GLY A 279 -15.51 10.48 -33.68
C GLY A 279 -15.04 10.06 -32.27
N VAL A 280 -15.97 9.71 -31.39
CA VAL A 280 -15.83 9.38 -29.97
C VAL A 280 -16.42 7.98 -29.79
N GLY A 281 -15.56 6.99 -29.49
CA GLY A 281 -16.00 5.62 -29.22
C GLY A 281 -16.40 5.46 -27.75
N LEU A 282 -17.42 4.65 -27.47
CA LEU A 282 -17.70 4.18 -26.11
C LEU A 282 -16.94 2.87 -25.87
N LEU A 283 -16.31 2.74 -24.70
CA LEU A 283 -15.87 1.43 -24.21
C LEU A 283 -17.11 0.72 -23.64
N HIS A 284 -17.45 -0.45 -24.20
CA HIS A 284 -18.57 -1.27 -23.74
C HIS A 284 -18.16 -2.20 -22.61
#